data_AF-A0A966Y5T6-F1
#
_entry.id   AF-A0A966Y5T6-F1
#
_cell.length_a   1.000
_cell.length_b   1.000
_cell.length_c   1.000
_cell.angle_alpha   90.00
_cell.angle_beta   90.00
_cell.angle_gamma   90.00
#
_symmetry.space_group_name_H-M   'P 1'
#
loop_
_entity.id
_entity.type
_entity.pdbx_description
1 polymer ?
#
loop_
_entity_poly.entity_id
_entity_poly.type
_entity_poly.pdbx_seq_one_letter_code
_entity_poly.pdbx_strand_id
1 'polypeptide(L)'
;MILVRLIRCVLVVFALAAAAPAMALSPEQIGRLASSDSGPRMETLNAIAAAGDESAIAFLQALADGNVQTSASAKKIVIMADGKGTDAITGKPIDKLPEDLDEVVANNVFRRELAAAIATLKLTSTDRAVRLAAAKTLQDETESDRLPLVERAIAKEGDAEIKQLLERVRANLQLNSKDKAVRLAAITSLASSVNPGTKTILLEMLAKKGGEFAEPDADIRFAAQKSLAEVEGRLATGERIGQVFSGASLGSILLLAALGLAITYGLMGVINMAHGELIMIGAYTTYVVQNLVRANAPDFFNWYLLAAVPASFMAAAAVGMILERGVIRFLYGRPLETLLATWGISLVLIQSVRTIFGAQNVQVENPVWMSGGVELLSNVVLPWSRIVIIGFSAVVLLLVWLALTRTRLGLFVRGVTQNRAMASCLG
;
A
#
# COMPACT_ATOMS: atom_id res chain seq x y z
N MET A 1 45.26 -7.60 -45.13
CA MET A 1 44.00 -8.28 -44.79
C MET A 1 44.10 -9.35 -43.70
N ILE A 2 45.29 -9.87 -43.39
CA ILE A 2 45.49 -10.92 -42.35
C ILE A 2 45.57 -10.33 -40.93
N LEU A 3 46.17 -9.13 -40.77
CA LEU A 3 46.35 -8.48 -39.47
C LEU A 3 45.04 -8.04 -38.80
N VAL A 4 44.05 -7.62 -39.58
CA VAL A 4 42.71 -7.22 -39.08
C VAL A 4 41.88 -8.43 -38.63
N ARG A 5 42.12 -9.61 -39.22
CA ARG A 5 41.47 -10.87 -38.79
C ARG A 5 42.08 -11.41 -37.49
N LEU A 6 43.39 -11.26 -37.29
CA LEU A 6 44.04 -11.66 -36.04
C LEU A 6 43.58 -10.81 -34.84
N ILE A 7 43.44 -9.49 -35.02
CA ILE A 7 42.97 -8.58 -33.97
C ILE A 7 41.48 -8.84 -33.63
N ARG A 8 40.64 -9.22 -34.60
CA ARG A 8 39.27 -9.67 -34.34
C ARG A 8 39.20 -11.02 -33.63
N CYS A 9 40.09 -11.96 -33.92
CA CYS A 9 40.13 -13.23 -33.18
C CYS A 9 40.62 -13.04 -31.72
N VAL A 10 41.57 -12.14 -31.47
CA VAL A 10 41.99 -11.84 -30.09
C VAL A 10 40.90 -11.08 -29.32
N LEU A 11 40.17 -10.16 -29.96
CA LEU A 11 39.02 -9.47 -29.33
C LEU A 11 37.79 -10.37 -29.12
N VAL A 12 37.56 -11.38 -29.97
CA VAL A 12 36.47 -12.36 -29.78
C VAL A 12 36.83 -13.39 -28.70
N VAL A 13 38.10 -13.74 -28.54
CA VAL A 13 38.55 -14.61 -27.44
C VAL A 13 38.58 -13.86 -26.09
N PHE A 14 38.85 -12.54 -26.08
CA PHE A 14 38.72 -11.73 -24.87
C PHE A 14 37.27 -11.35 -24.53
N ALA A 15 36.35 -11.34 -25.50
CA ALA A 15 34.92 -11.11 -25.28
C ALA A 15 34.13 -12.38 -24.89
N LEU A 16 34.70 -13.58 -25.08
CA LEU A 16 34.12 -14.84 -24.57
C LEU A 16 34.64 -15.24 -23.17
N ALA A 17 35.50 -14.42 -22.56
CA ALA A 17 35.83 -14.50 -21.14
C ALA A 17 35.01 -13.51 -20.30
N ALA A 18 33.81 -13.12 -20.78
CA ALA A 18 32.74 -12.70 -19.88
C ALA A 18 32.36 -13.93 -19.06
N ALA A 19 33.09 -14.13 -17.96
CA ALA A 19 32.71 -15.06 -16.93
C ALA A 19 31.22 -14.82 -16.65
N ALA A 20 30.38 -15.83 -16.93
CA ALA A 20 29.13 -15.95 -16.22
C ALA A 20 29.45 -15.68 -14.75
N PRO A 21 28.71 -14.83 -14.04
CA PRO A 21 28.99 -14.59 -12.63
C PRO A 21 28.86 -15.96 -11.96
N ALA A 22 30.01 -16.58 -11.68
CA ALA A 22 30.04 -17.76 -10.84
C ALA A 22 29.46 -17.25 -9.52
N MET A 23 28.26 -17.72 -9.18
CA MET A 23 27.68 -17.45 -7.87
C MET A 23 28.70 -17.92 -6.84
N ALA A 24 29.32 -17.01 -6.08
CA ALA A 24 30.42 -17.34 -5.19
C ALA A 24 29.94 -18.04 -3.89
N LEU A 25 28.63 -18.31 -3.80
CA LEU A 25 28.04 -19.16 -2.76
C LEU A 25 28.49 -20.61 -2.95
N SER A 26 28.91 -21.23 -1.86
CA SER A 26 29.28 -22.65 -1.90
C SER A 26 28.04 -23.52 -2.18
N PRO A 27 28.21 -24.67 -2.86
CA PRO A 27 27.11 -25.61 -3.09
C PRO A 27 26.37 -26.01 -1.80
N GLU A 28 27.10 -26.07 -0.68
CA GLU A 28 26.53 -26.33 0.64
C GLU A 28 25.67 -25.18 1.17
N GLN A 29 26.08 -23.93 0.97
CA GLN A 29 25.29 -22.76 1.35
C GLN A 29 23.97 -22.69 0.57
N ILE A 30 24.03 -22.92 -0.74
CA ILE A 30 22.84 -22.97 -1.61
C ILE A 30 21.91 -24.10 -1.16
N GLY A 31 22.47 -25.28 -0.85
CA GLY A 31 21.73 -26.42 -0.31
C GLY A 31 21.04 -26.13 1.02
N ARG A 32 21.73 -25.48 1.97
CA ARG A 32 21.17 -25.11 3.27
C ARG A 32 20.07 -24.06 3.15
N LEU A 33 20.25 -23.07 2.29
CA LEU A 33 19.22 -22.04 2.03
C LEU A 33 17.96 -22.63 1.37
N ALA A 34 18.11 -23.67 0.54
CA ALA A 34 16.99 -24.36 -0.08
C ALA A 34 16.34 -25.43 0.83
N SER A 35 17.04 -25.94 1.84
CA SER A 35 16.56 -27.02 2.74
C SER A 35 15.30 -26.63 3.53
N SER A 36 14.34 -27.49 3.82
CA SER A 36 13.10 -27.10 4.53
C SER A 36 13.25 -26.66 5.99
N ASP A 37 14.46 -26.77 6.58
CA ASP A 37 14.70 -26.46 7.98
C ASP A 37 15.02 -24.96 8.20
N SER A 38 14.26 -24.32 9.09
CA SER A 38 14.40 -22.90 9.42
C SER A 38 15.70 -22.54 10.14
N GLY A 39 16.26 -23.44 10.97
CA GLY A 39 17.45 -23.12 11.77
C GLY A 39 18.70 -22.94 10.92
N PRO A 40 19.13 -23.97 10.17
CA PRO A 40 20.29 -23.92 9.28
C PRO A 40 20.18 -22.85 8.18
N ARG A 41 18.95 -22.58 7.69
CA ARG A 41 18.68 -21.49 6.75
C ARG A 41 19.09 -20.14 7.31
N MET A 42 18.63 -19.83 8.52
CA MET A 42 18.87 -18.55 9.19
C MET A 42 20.35 -18.34 9.51
N GLU A 43 21.01 -19.37 10.02
CA GLU A 43 22.45 -19.32 10.30
C GLU A 43 23.27 -19.06 9.02
N THR A 44 22.95 -19.76 7.94
CA THR A 44 23.62 -19.60 6.64
C THR A 44 23.39 -18.20 6.07
N LEU A 45 22.16 -17.68 6.17
CA LEU A 45 21.81 -16.34 5.71
C LEU A 45 22.58 -15.25 6.47
N ASN A 46 22.66 -15.36 7.79
CA ASN A 46 23.41 -14.41 8.62
C ASN A 46 24.92 -14.47 8.33
N ALA A 47 25.47 -15.66 8.09
CA ALA A 47 26.86 -15.82 7.69
C ALA A 47 27.17 -15.16 6.34
N ILE A 48 26.27 -15.32 5.35
CA ILE A 48 26.40 -14.68 4.03
C ILE A 48 26.30 -13.16 4.16
N ALA A 49 25.32 -12.67 4.93
CA ALA A 49 25.19 -11.24 5.19
C ALA A 49 26.48 -10.70 5.81
N ALA A 50 26.99 -11.33 6.88
CA ALA A 50 28.21 -10.96 7.58
C ALA A 50 29.48 -10.95 6.70
N ALA A 51 29.57 -11.88 5.73
CA ALA A 51 30.67 -11.96 4.78
C ALA A 51 30.71 -10.78 3.80
N GLY A 52 29.57 -10.15 3.52
CA GLY A 52 29.51 -8.99 2.61
C GLY A 52 29.66 -9.33 1.13
N ASP A 53 29.34 -10.56 0.73
CA ASP A 53 29.50 -11.02 -0.66
C ASP A 53 28.31 -10.59 -1.55
N GLU A 54 28.52 -9.59 -2.40
CA GLU A 54 27.49 -9.07 -3.32
C GLU A 54 27.03 -10.12 -4.35
N SER A 55 27.84 -11.14 -4.65
CA SER A 55 27.46 -12.18 -5.63
C SER A 55 26.29 -13.05 -5.14
N ALA A 56 26.04 -13.08 -3.82
CA ALA A 56 24.92 -13.79 -3.23
C ALA A 56 23.56 -13.11 -3.50
N ILE A 57 23.56 -11.81 -3.82
CA ILE A 57 22.33 -11.01 -3.97
C ILE A 57 21.39 -11.63 -5.01
N ALA A 58 21.90 -12.08 -6.15
CA ALA A 58 21.09 -12.64 -7.23
C ALA A 58 20.30 -13.89 -6.79
N PHE A 59 20.96 -14.78 -6.03
CA PHE A 59 20.31 -15.99 -5.51
C PHE A 59 19.31 -15.67 -4.39
N LEU A 60 19.69 -14.79 -3.46
CA LEU A 60 18.81 -14.39 -2.35
C LEU A 60 17.56 -13.68 -2.88
N GLN A 61 17.67 -12.86 -3.93
CA GLN A 61 16.52 -12.25 -4.61
C GLN A 61 15.63 -13.30 -5.27
N ALA A 62 16.21 -14.23 -6.02
CA ALA A 62 15.43 -15.32 -6.61
C ALA A 62 14.67 -16.14 -5.55
N LEU A 63 15.29 -16.37 -4.39
CA LEU A 63 14.65 -17.07 -3.28
C LEU A 63 13.53 -16.24 -2.64
N ALA A 64 13.71 -14.92 -2.50
CA ALA A 64 12.69 -14.01 -2.00
C ALA A 64 11.48 -13.91 -2.95
N ASP A 65 11.73 -13.97 -4.26
CA ASP A 65 10.71 -13.88 -5.32
C ASP A 65 9.95 -15.20 -5.52
N GLY A 66 10.34 -16.30 -4.85
CA GLY A 66 9.73 -17.62 -5.01
C GLY A 66 10.17 -18.36 -6.28
N ASN A 67 11.26 -17.91 -6.90
CA ASN A 67 11.75 -18.46 -8.16
C ASN A 67 12.71 -19.66 -7.98
N VAL A 68 12.94 -20.11 -6.75
CA VAL A 68 13.85 -21.23 -6.46
C VAL A 68 13.05 -22.51 -6.25
N GLN A 69 13.41 -23.55 -6.99
CA GLN A 69 12.81 -24.88 -6.95
C GLN A 69 13.89 -25.94 -6.70
N THR A 70 13.51 -27.03 -6.06
CA THR A 70 14.38 -28.18 -5.79
C THR A 70 13.85 -29.42 -6.49
N SER A 71 14.73 -30.21 -7.09
CA SER A 71 14.41 -31.55 -7.60
C SER A 71 15.13 -32.61 -6.77
N ALA A 72 14.35 -33.48 -6.12
CA ALA A 72 14.86 -34.55 -5.27
C ALA A 72 15.56 -35.65 -6.09
N SER A 73 15.03 -35.94 -7.28
CA SER A 73 15.54 -36.99 -8.18
C SER A 73 16.85 -36.57 -8.84
N ALA A 74 16.96 -35.31 -9.25
CA ALA A 74 18.16 -34.78 -9.88
C ALA A 74 19.20 -34.24 -8.87
N LYS A 75 18.83 -34.10 -7.59
CA LYS A 75 19.60 -33.39 -6.55
C LYS A 75 20.05 -32.00 -7.03
N LYS A 76 19.14 -31.29 -7.70
CA LYS A 76 19.41 -29.96 -8.28
C LYS A 76 18.56 -28.90 -7.61
N ILE A 77 19.14 -27.70 -7.54
CA ILE A 77 18.44 -26.48 -7.14
C ILE A 77 18.39 -25.60 -8.39
N VAL A 78 17.19 -25.21 -8.78
CA VAL A 78 16.91 -24.54 -10.04
C VAL A 78 16.35 -23.16 -9.75
N ILE A 79 16.89 -22.14 -10.42
CA ILE A 79 16.35 -20.78 -10.44
C ILE A 79 15.53 -20.64 -11.71
N MET A 80 14.25 -20.34 -11.57
CA MET A 80 13.30 -20.15 -12.66
C MET A 80 13.23 -18.67 -13.04
N ALA A 81 13.46 -18.36 -14.31
CA ALA A 81 13.23 -17.03 -14.87
C ALA A 81 12.62 -17.17 -16.27
N ASP A 82 11.48 -16.52 -16.52
CA ASP A 82 10.80 -16.48 -17.82
C ASP A 82 10.60 -17.88 -18.48
N GLY A 83 10.26 -18.89 -17.67
CA GLY A 83 10.04 -20.26 -18.13
C GLY A 83 11.31 -21.07 -18.45
N LYS A 84 12.51 -20.52 -18.14
CA LYS A 84 13.79 -21.22 -18.26
C LYS A 84 14.39 -21.48 -16.88
N GLY A 85 14.93 -22.69 -16.69
CA GLY A 85 15.62 -23.07 -15.46
C GLY A 85 17.13 -22.89 -15.58
N THR A 86 17.75 -22.28 -14.58
CA THR A 86 19.21 -22.21 -14.42
C THR A 86 19.61 -22.99 -13.18
N ASP A 87 20.64 -23.82 -13.28
CA ASP A 87 21.16 -24.56 -12.12
C ASP A 87 21.84 -23.57 -11.15
N ALA A 88 21.34 -23.50 -9.91
CA ALA A 88 21.80 -22.54 -8.91
C ALA A 88 23.25 -22.77 -8.48
N ILE A 89 23.78 -23.99 -8.60
CA ILE A 89 25.13 -24.34 -8.17
C ILE A 89 26.14 -24.07 -9.30
N THR A 90 25.77 -24.38 -10.53
CA THR A 90 26.69 -24.27 -11.69
C THR A 90 26.49 -23.02 -12.54
N GLY A 91 25.38 -22.31 -12.37
CA GLY A 91 25.01 -21.13 -13.16
C GLY A 91 24.68 -21.43 -14.62
N LYS A 92 24.56 -22.72 -15.01
CA LYS A 92 24.30 -23.14 -16.40
C LYS A 92 22.80 -23.29 -16.66
N PRO A 93 22.31 -22.90 -17.84
CA PRO A 93 20.93 -23.15 -18.23
C PRO A 93 20.66 -24.66 -18.32
N ILE A 94 19.47 -25.08 -17.93
CA ILE A 94 19.02 -26.46 -17.97
C ILE A 94 18.10 -26.63 -19.18
N ASP A 95 18.57 -27.35 -20.20
CA ASP A 95 17.81 -27.56 -21.45
C ASP A 95 16.54 -28.41 -21.26
N LYS A 96 16.54 -29.32 -20.27
CA LYS A 96 15.37 -30.13 -19.91
C LYS A 96 15.13 -30.06 -18.40
N LEU A 97 14.08 -29.34 -18.02
CA LEU A 97 13.64 -29.21 -16.64
C LEU A 97 13.24 -30.59 -16.07
N PRO A 98 13.63 -30.92 -14.83
CA PRO A 98 13.12 -32.09 -14.12
C PRO A 98 11.59 -32.00 -13.96
N GLU A 99 10.90 -33.14 -13.99
CA GLU A 99 9.43 -33.20 -13.79
C GLU A 99 9.04 -33.09 -12.31
N ASP A 100 9.99 -33.31 -11.39
CA ASP A 100 9.81 -33.32 -9.93
C ASP A 100 10.30 -32.02 -9.26
N LEU A 101 9.88 -30.88 -9.80
CA LEU A 101 10.25 -29.57 -9.24
C LEU A 101 9.30 -29.17 -8.12
N ASP A 102 9.82 -29.15 -6.90
CA ASP A 102 9.13 -28.64 -5.71
C ASP A 102 9.57 -27.21 -5.41
N GLU A 103 8.62 -26.34 -5.11
CA GLU A 103 8.88 -24.93 -4.79
C GLU A 103 9.49 -24.76 -3.39
N VAL A 104 10.55 -23.96 -3.30
CA VAL A 104 11.14 -23.60 -2.01
C VAL A 104 10.30 -22.49 -1.38
N VAL A 105 9.32 -22.88 -0.55
CA VAL A 105 8.44 -21.91 0.12
C VAL A 105 9.20 -21.17 1.22
N ALA A 106 9.30 -19.85 1.06
CA ALA A 106 9.77 -18.93 2.09
C ALA A 106 8.59 -18.38 2.90
N ASN A 107 8.55 -18.69 4.20
CA ASN A 107 7.58 -18.11 5.11
C ASN A 107 7.82 -16.59 5.32
N ASN A 108 6.85 -15.88 5.90
CA ASN A 108 6.93 -14.42 6.07
C ASN A 108 8.15 -13.97 6.90
N VAL A 109 8.54 -14.75 7.92
CA VAL A 109 9.70 -14.44 8.76
C VAL A 109 10.98 -14.52 7.94
N PHE A 110 11.17 -15.61 7.20
CA PHE A 110 12.36 -15.81 6.37
C PHE A 110 12.43 -14.80 5.21
N ARG A 111 11.31 -14.44 4.59
CA ARG A 111 11.27 -13.37 3.57
C ARG A 111 11.75 -12.03 4.12
N ARG A 112 11.38 -11.68 5.36
CA ARG A 112 11.83 -10.45 6.02
C ARG A 112 13.35 -10.46 6.24
N GLU A 113 13.88 -11.59 6.73
CA GLU A 113 15.32 -11.77 6.98
C GLU A 113 16.13 -11.77 5.67
N LEU A 114 15.61 -12.40 4.61
CA LEU A 114 16.19 -12.32 3.27
C LEU A 114 16.26 -10.88 2.78
N ALA A 115 15.18 -10.12 2.93
CA ALA A 115 15.16 -8.71 2.54
C ALA A 115 16.20 -7.88 3.31
N ALA A 116 16.35 -8.11 4.63
CA ALA A 116 17.36 -7.44 5.45
C ALA A 116 18.80 -7.83 5.05
N ALA A 117 19.06 -9.11 4.80
CA ALA A 117 20.36 -9.57 4.34
C ALA A 117 20.73 -8.97 2.98
N ILE A 118 19.80 -9.02 2.00
CA ILE A 118 19.98 -8.41 0.67
C ILE A 118 20.23 -6.90 0.80
N ALA A 119 19.47 -6.21 1.65
CA ALA A 119 19.64 -4.79 1.89
C ALA A 119 21.03 -4.48 2.47
N THR A 120 21.50 -5.27 3.45
CA THR A 120 22.83 -5.12 4.03
C THR A 120 23.93 -5.22 2.96
N LEU A 121 23.83 -6.20 2.06
CA LEU A 121 24.77 -6.37 0.95
C LEU A 121 24.69 -5.23 -0.07
N LYS A 122 23.51 -4.62 -0.27
CA LYS A 122 23.30 -3.51 -1.21
C LYS A 122 23.78 -2.15 -0.69
N LEU A 123 24.16 -2.04 0.59
CA LEU A 123 24.67 -0.77 1.16
C LEU A 123 25.97 -0.28 0.51
N THR A 124 26.76 -1.17 -0.08
CA THR A 124 28.02 -0.84 -0.77
C THR A 124 27.86 -0.59 -2.27
N SER A 125 26.63 -0.64 -2.79
CA SER A 125 26.34 -0.44 -4.21
C SER A 125 26.79 0.94 -4.71
N THR A 126 27.24 1.01 -5.96
CA THR A 126 27.64 2.27 -6.60
C THR A 126 26.45 3.20 -6.86
N ASP A 127 25.24 2.66 -6.96
CA ASP A 127 24.02 3.43 -7.21
C ASP A 127 23.43 4.00 -5.90
N ARG A 128 23.23 5.32 -5.87
CA ARG A 128 22.57 6.03 -4.75
C ARG A 128 21.16 5.50 -4.49
N ALA A 129 20.36 5.24 -5.52
CA ALA A 129 18.98 4.80 -5.37
C ALA A 129 18.91 3.42 -4.69
N VAL A 130 19.81 2.51 -5.08
CA VAL A 130 19.93 1.17 -4.50
C VAL A 130 20.35 1.26 -3.03
N ARG A 131 21.35 2.09 -2.70
CA ARG A 131 21.77 2.31 -1.31
C ARG A 131 20.69 2.93 -0.45
N LEU A 132 19.97 3.92 -0.96
CA LEU A 132 18.86 4.55 -0.24
C LEU A 132 17.73 3.54 0.03
N ALA A 133 17.34 2.74 -0.97
CA ALA A 133 16.34 1.69 -0.79
C ALA A 133 16.78 0.65 0.25
N ALA A 134 18.04 0.21 0.18
CA ALA A 134 18.62 -0.73 1.14
C ALA A 134 18.64 -0.17 2.57
N ALA A 135 19.12 1.06 2.74
CA ALA A 135 19.12 1.74 4.04
C ALA A 135 17.69 1.94 4.57
N LYS A 136 16.70 2.17 3.68
CA LYS A 136 15.28 2.23 4.07
C LYS A 136 14.75 0.89 4.55
N THR A 137 15.10 -0.22 3.89
CA THR A 137 14.69 -1.57 4.28
C THR A 137 15.24 -1.96 5.66
N LEU A 138 16.44 -1.49 6.01
CA LEU A 138 17.07 -1.79 7.30
C LEU A 138 16.59 -0.90 8.46
N GLN A 139 15.72 0.08 8.22
CA GLN A 139 15.33 1.06 9.26
C GLN A 139 14.68 0.46 10.50
N ASP A 140 13.99 -0.67 10.36
CA ASP A 140 13.29 -1.32 11.47
C ASP A 140 14.04 -2.57 11.97
N GLU A 141 15.29 -2.75 11.51
CA GLU A 141 16.14 -3.86 11.92
C GLU A 141 16.67 -3.66 13.35
N THR A 142 16.70 -4.73 14.13
CA THR A 142 17.18 -4.73 15.52
C THR A 142 18.21 -5.82 15.82
N GLU A 143 18.54 -6.67 14.84
CA GLU A 143 19.49 -7.76 14.98
C GLU A 143 20.95 -7.29 14.97
N SER A 144 21.63 -7.43 16.12
CA SER A 144 22.95 -6.86 16.35
C SER A 144 24.08 -7.43 15.47
N ASP A 145 23.89 -8.61 14.88
CA ASP A 145 24.87 -9.30 14.01
C ASP A 145 25.26 -8.47 12.77
N ARG A 146 24.39 -7.55 12.33
CA ARG A 146 24.58 -6.73 11.12
C ARG A 146 25.34 -5.44 11.39
N LEU A 147 25.59 -5.10 12.66
CA LEU A 147 26.21 -3.84 13.09
C LEU A 147 27.56 -3.54 12.40
N PRO A 148 28.52 -4.49 12.26
CA PRO A 148 29.83 -4.19 11.67
C PRO A 148 29.73 -3.75 10.20
N LEU A 149 28.76 -4.26 9.45
CA LEU A 149 28.56 -3.91 8.04
C LEU A 149 27.90 -2.55 7.89
N VAL A 150 26.94 -2.24 8.75
CA VAL A 150 26.32 -0.91 8.80
C VAL A 150 27.37 0.14 9.17
N GLU A 151 28.25 -0.12 10.13
CA GLU A 151 29.33 0.81 10.49
C GLU A 151 30.33 1.02 9.34
N ARG A 152 30.70 -0.05 8.63
CA ARG A 152 31.53 0.06 7.41
C ARG A 152 30.84 0.89 6.32
N ALA A 153 29.53 0.73 6.15
CA ALA A 153 28.76 1.51 5.19
C ALA A 153 28.74 3.00 5.60
N ILE A 154 28.45 3.32 6.87
CA ILE A 154 28.47 4.71 7.40
C ILE A 154 29.83 5.38 7.16
N ALA A 155 30.92 4.66 7.36
CA ALA A 155 32.28 5.21 7.20
C ALA A 155 32.60 5.58 5.75
N LYS A 156 32.02 4.87 4.77
CA LYS A 156 32.21 5.12 3.34
C LYS A 156 31.13 6.00 2.72
N GLU A 157 30.04 6.25 3.43
CA GLU A 157 28.87 6.96 2.92
C GLU A 157 29.14 8.46 2.77
N GLY A 158 28.99 8.96 1.55
CA GLY A 158 29.17 10.38 1.22
C GLY A 158 27.86 11.17 1.18
N ASP A 159 26.72 10.50 1.01
CA ASP A 159 25.41 11.15 0.94
C ASP A 159 24.85 11.41 2.35
N ALA A 160 24.50 12.67 2.63
CA ALA A 160 24.04 13.08 3.96
C ALA A 160 22.71 12.43 4.38
N GLU A 161 21.80 12.19 3.43
CA GLU A 161 20.50 11.56 3.69
C GLU A 161 20.68 10.08 4.06
N ILE A 162 21.45 9.35 3.26
CA ILE A 162 21.73 7.92 3.50
C ILE A 162 22.52 7.76 4.80
N LYS A 163 23.49 8.64 5.07
CA LYS A 163 24.28 8.59 6.30
C LYS A 163 23.41 8.78 7.56
N GLN A 164 22.50 9.76 7.56
CA GLN A 164 21.56 9.93 8.67
C GLN A 164 20.66 8.71 8.87
N LEU A 165 20.26 8.06 7.77
CA LEU A 165 19.45 6.85 7.82
C LEU A 165 20.21 5.69 8.46
N LEU A 166 21.46 5.47 8.02
CA LEU A 166 22.32 4.42 8.55
C LEU A 166 22.72 4.66 10.01
N GLU A 167 22.93 5.91 10.43
CA GLU A 167 23.16 6.26 11.84
C GLU A 167 21.98 5.86 12.73
N ARG A 168 20.75 5.97 12.21
CA ARG A 168 19.53 5.49 12.89
C ARG A 168 19.45 3.97 12.93
N VAL A 169 19.76 3.30 11.82
CA VAL A 169 19.86 1.82 11.78
C VAL A 169 20.85 1.35 12.83
N ARG A 170 22.06 1.94 12.87
CA ARG A 170 23.09 1.65 13.87
C ARG A 170 22.54 1.81 15.29
N ALA A 171 21.81 2.89 15.57
CA ALA A 171 21.22 3.09 16.88
C ALA A 171 20.19 2.01 17.24
N ASN A 172 19.32 1.59 16.30
CA ASN A 172 18.39 0.49 16.53
C ASN A 172 19.10 -0.83 16.83
N LEU A 173 20.15 -1.17 16.07
CA LEU A 173 20.97 -2.37 16.29
C LEU A 173 21.67 -2.37 17.66
N GLN A 174 21.99 -1.19 18.19
CA GLN A 174 22.69 -1.03 19.47
C GLN A 174 21.76 -1.09 20.69
N LEU A 175 20.43 -1.07 20.51
CA LEU A 175 19.46 -1.12 21.61
C LEU A 175 19.52 -2.42 22.43
N ASN A 176 19.92 -3.51 21.79
CA ASN A 176 20.08 -4.84 22.39
C ASN A 176 21.53 -5.14 22.82
N SER A 177 22.42 -4.14 22.82
CA SER A 177 23.81 -4.30 23.27
C SER A 177 23.88 -4.76 24.73
N LYS A 178 24.94 -5.49 25.08
CA LYS A 178 25.20 -5.88 26.48
C LYS A 178 25.68 -4.71 27.35
N ASP A 179 26.19 -3.65 26.72
CA ASP A 179 26.72 -2.47 27.42
C ASP A 179 25.64 -1.40 27.61
N LYS A 180 25.33 -1.08 28.88
CA LYS A 180 24.38 -0.03 29.26
C LYS A 180 24.71 1.33 28.66
N ALA A 181 25.98 1.72 28.59
CA ALA A 181 26.37 3.02 28.05
C ALA A 181 26.05 3.14 26.55
N VAL A 182 26.28 2.05 25.80
CA VAL A 182 25.93 1.96 24.37
C VAL A 182 24.43 2.06 24.16
N ARG A 183 23.64 1.34 24.98
CA ARG A 183 22.17 1.40 24.91
C ARG A 183 21.62 2.79 25.19
N LEU A 184 22.13 3.48 26.22
CA LEU A 184 21.73 4.85 26.56
C LEU A 184 22.06 5.84 25.44
N ALA A 185 23.25 5.72 24.83
CA ALA A 185 23.64 6.55 23.70
C ALA A 185 22.74 6.30 22.47
N ALA A 186 22.43 5.02 22.18
CA ALA A 186 21.53 4.63 21.11
C ALA A 186 20.12 5.24 21.30
N ILE A 187 19.52 5.07 22.48
CA ILE A 187 18.20 5.64 22.82
C ILE A 187 18.19 7.16 22.63
N THR A 188 19.22 7.84 23.14
CA THR A 188 19.33 9.30 23.04
C THR A 188 19.46 9.75 21.59
N SER A 189 20.20 9.02 20.75
CA SER A 189 20.32 9.34 19.32
C SER A 189 18.98 9.16 18.58
N LEU A 190 18.17 8.19 18.99
CA LEU A 190 16.84 7.91 18.45
C LEU A 190 15.79 8.97 18.83
N ALA A 191 16.00 9.76 19.89
CA ALA A 191 15.13 10.88 20.24
C ALA A 191 14.94 11.88 19.09
N SER A 192 15.93 11.94 18.19
CA SER A 192 15.89 12.80 17.01
C SER A 192 15.16 12.21 15.80
N SER A 193 14.67 10.97 15.90
CA SER A 193 14.05 10.24 14.81
C SER A 193 12.68 10.81 14.41
N VAL A 194 12.39 10.73 13.12
CA VAL A 194 11.07 11.03 12.51
C VAL A 194 10.41 9.78 11.95
N ASN A 195 10.93 8.58 12.28
CA ASN A 195 10.37 7.31 11.85
C ASN A 195 9.36 6.77 12.89
N PRO A 196 8.12 6.43 12.49
CA PRO A 196 7.17 5.71 13.34
C PRO A 196 7.73 4.41 13.96
N GLY A 197 8.59 3.69 13.25
CA GLY A 197 9.24 2.47 13.76
C GLY A 197 10.02 2.71 15.05
N THR A 198 10.69 3.86 15.18
CA THR A 198 11.38 4.25 16.42
C THR A 198 10.41 4.39 17.60
N LYS A 199 9.21 4.94 17.37
CA LYS A 199 8.16 5.04 18.40
C LYS A 199 7.74 3.64 18.86
N THR A 200 7.53 2.71 17.92
CA THR A 200 7.17 1.31 18.23
C THR A 200 8.23 0.64 19.09
N ILE A 201 9.50 0.75 18.71
CA ILE A 201 10.62 0.13 19.44
C ILE A 201 10.71 0.70 20.87
N LEU A 202 10.62 2.02 21.04
CA LEU A 202 10.65 2.65 22.37
C LEU A 202 9.45 2.26 23.24
N LEU A 203 8.26 2.12 22.64
CA LEU A 203 7.07 1.62 23.34
C LEU A 203 7.24 0.16 23.78
N GLU A 204 7.87 -0.69 22.96
CA GLU A 204 8.16 -2.08 23.31
C GLU A 204 9.14 -2.19 24.49
N MET A 205 10.16 -1.32 24.55
CA MET A 205 11.08 -1.26 25.70
C MET A 205 10.37 -0.85 27.00
N LEU A 206 9.36 0.01 26.91
CA LEU A 206 8.56 0.50 28.03
C LEU A 206 7.35 -0.39 28.34
N ALA A 207 7.07 -1.40 27.51
CA ALA A 207 5.94 -2.29 27.69
C ALA A 207 6.10 -3.11 28.97
N LYS A 208 4.98 -3.45 29.61
CA LYS A 208 4.96 -4.38 30.74
C LYS A 208 4.54 -5.77 30.28
N LYS A 209 5.34 -6.79 30.59
CA LYS A 209 5.03 -8.20 30.35
C LYS A 209 4.84 -8.87 31.71
N GLY A 210 3.61 -9.33 31.99
CA GLY A 210 3.31 -10.00 33.27
C GLY A 210 3.38 -9.11 34.51
N GLY A 211 3.27 -7.78 34.36
CA GLY A 211 3.35 -6.81 35.47
C GLY A 211 4.73 -6.19 35.68
N GLU A 212 5.78 -6.79 35.12
CA GLU A 212 7.15 -6.27 35.10
C GLU A 212 7.44 -5.53 33.80
N PHE A 213 8.35 -4.55 33.84
CA PHE A 213 8.80 -3.86 32.64
C PHE A 213 9.65 -4.79 31.78
N ALA A 214 9.48 -4.73 30.46
CA ALA A 214 10.32 -5.45 29.50
C ALA A 214 11.80 -5.07 29.66
N GLU A 215 12.08 -3.79 29.90
CA GLU A 215 13.41 -3.31 30.29
C GLU A 215 13.56 -3.29 31.82
N PRO A 216 14.49 -4.07 32.41
CA PRO A 216 14.71 -4.08 33.86
C PRO A 216 15.40 -2.82 34.38
N ASP A 217 16.25 -2.14 33.60
CA ASP A 217 17.03 -0.98 34.06
C ASP A 217 16.20 0.31 34.11
N ALA A 218 16.19 0.98 35.26
CA ALA A 218 15.42 2.21 35.46
C ALA A 218 15.94 3.42 34.67
N ASP A 219 17.25 3.54 34.48
CA ASP A 219 17.86 4.66 33.76
C ASP A 219 17.59 4.52 32.26
N ILE A 220 17.63 3.29 31.74
CA ILE A 220 17.28 2.99 30.35
C ILE A 220 15.82 3.30 30.09
N ARG A 221 14.92 2.91 31.01
CA ARG A 221 13.49 3.27 30.91
C ARG A 221 13.28 4.79 30.93
N PHE A 222 13.98 5.51 31.80
CA PHE A 222 13.88 6.97 31.86
C PHE A 222 14.35 7.63 30.55
N ALA A 223 15.49 7.20 30.01
CA ALA A 223 15.99 7.68 28.72
C ALA A 223 15.03 7.33 27.57
N ALA A 224 14.45 6.13 27.57
CA ALA A 224 13.49 5.70 26.55
C ALA A 224 12.20 6.52 26.62
N GLN A 225 11.69 6.81 27.82
CA GLN A 225 10.50 7.65 28.01
C GLN A 225 10.74 9.09 27.54
N LYS A 226 11.91 9.68 27.86
CA LYS A 226 12.27 11.01 27.37
C LYS A 226 12.37 11.05 25.84
N SER A 227 13.06 10.06 25.26
CA SER A 227 13.26 9.97 23.80
C SER A 227 11.94 9.73 23.09
N LEU A 228 11.04 8.94 23.67
CA LEU A 228 9.69 8.70 23.15
C LEU A 228 8.90 9.99 23.06
N ALA A 229 8.91 10.82 24.11
CA ALA A 229 8.20 12.10 24.11
C ALA A 229 8.73 13.06 23.02
N GLU A 230 10.05 13.07 22.77
CA GLU A 230 10.64 13.88 21.69
C GLU A 230 10.24 13.36 20.30
N VAL A 231 10.25 12.04 20.09
CA VAL A 231 9.82 11.40 18.84
C VAL A 231 8.33 11.65 18.59
N GLU A 232 7.48 11.52 19.61
CA GLU A 232 6.05 11.82 19.52
C GLU A 232 5.79 13.29 19.16
N GLY A 233 6.53 14.23 19.76
CA GLY A 233 6.44 15.65 19.42
C GLY A 233 6.74 15.92 17.94
N ARG A 234 7.74 15.24 17.37
CA ARG A 234 8.12 15.36 15.96
C ARG A 234 7.09 14.73 15.02
N LEU A 235 6.61 13.53 15.35
CA LEU A 235 5.62 12.81 14.57
C LEU A 235 4.24 13.48 14.60
N ALA A 236 3.89 14.15 15.71
CA ALA A 236 2.56 14.73 15.94
C ALA A 236 2.12 15.70 14.83
N THR A 237 3.03 16.48 14.26
CA THR A 237 2.67 17.41 13.18
C THR A 237 2.22 16.66 11.93
N GLY A 238 2.94 15.61 11.54
CA GLY A 238 2.54 14.74 10.44
C GLY A 238 1.20 14.05 10.72
N GLU A 239 1.06 13.44 11.90
CA GLU A 239 -0.18 12.78 12.30
C GLU A 239 -1.39 13.74 12.26
N ARG A 240 -1.22 14.99 12.72
CA ARG A 240 -2.27 16.03 12.62
C ARG A 240 -2.63 16.35 11.18
N ILE A 241 -1.66 16.50 10.28
CA ILE A 241 -1.91 16.73 8.85
C ILE A 241 -2.70 15.56 8.26
N GLY A 242 -2.27 14.32 8.56
CA GLY A 242 -2.96 13.11 8.10
C GLY A 242 -4.39 13.00 8.64
N GLN A 243 -4.62 13.38 9.89
CA GLN A 243 -5.95 13.42 10.50
C GLN A 243 -6.84 14.48 9.86
N VAL A 244 -6.34 15.70 9.64
CA VAL A 244 -7.08 16.78 8.96
C VAL A 244 -7.45 16.35 7.55
N PHE A 245 -6.51 15.75 6.80
CA PHE A 245 -6.78 15.21 5.46
C PHE A 245 -7.83 14.10 5.49
N SER A 246 -7.73 13.16 6.42
CA SER A 246 -8.70 12.07 6.58
C SER A 246 -10.09 12.59 6.94
N GLY A 247 -10.14 13.61 7.81
CA GLY A 247 -11.36 14.32 8.16
C GLY A 247 -11.96 15.07 6.97
N ALA A 248 -11.14 15.76 6.17
CA ALA A 248 -11.58 16.43 4.94
C ALA A 248 -12.10 15.43 3.91
N SER A 249 -11.44 14.28 3.74
CA SER A 249 -11.87 13.19 2.88
C SER A 249 -13.22 12.61 3.31
N LEU A 250 -13.37 12.25 4.59
CA LEU A 250 -14.64 11.72 5.10
C LEU A 250 -15.75 12.79 5.02
N GLY A 251 -15.43 14.03 5.38
CA GLY A 251 -16.32 15.18 5.29
C GLY A 251 -16.79 15.45 3.86
N SER A 252 -15.94 15.26 2.85
CA SER A 252 -16.30 15.43 1.44
C SER A 252 -17.35 14.42 0.96
N ILE A 253 -17.25 13.16 1.43
CA ILE A 253 -18.22 12.11 1.13
C ILE A 253 -19.57 12.44 1.81
N LEU A 254 -19.52 12.83 3.09
CA LEU A 254 -20.71 13.24 3.82
C LEU A 254 -21.36 14.48 3.21
N LEU A 255 -20.56 15.44 2.74
CA LEU A 255 -21.02 16.64 2.06
C LEU A 255 -21.76 16.30 0.76
N LEU A 256 -21.24 15.37 -0.05
CA LEU A 256 -21.94 14.91 -1.26
C LEU A 256 -23.28 14.24 -0.93
N ALA A 257 -23.30 13.36 0.07
CA ALA A 257 -24.52 12.71 0.52
C ALA A 257 -25.56 13.72 1.07
N ALA A 258 -25.10 14.66 1.89
CA ALA A 258 -25.92 15.71 2.48
C ALA A 258 -26.43 16.71 1.44
N LEU A 259 -25.64 17.05 0.42
CA LEU A 259 -26.07 17.92 -0.67
C LEU A 259 -27.27 17.34 -1.42
N GLY A 260 -27.25 16.03 -1.71
CA GLY A 260 -28.39 15.34 -2.34
C GLY A 260 -29.64 15.34 -1.45
N LEU A 261 -29.47 15.12 -0.15
CA LEU A 261 -30.57 15.17 0.81
C LEU A 261 -31.14 16.59 0.95
N ALA A 262 -30.28 17.61 1.02
CA ALA A 262 -30.67 19.01 1.14
C ALA A 262 -31.47 19.48 -0.08
N ILE A 263 -31.09 19.06 -1.29
CA ILE A 263 -31.82 19.40 -2.52
C ILE A 263 -33.17 18.69 -2.57
N THR A 264 -33.22 17.39 -2.30
CA THR A 264 -34.48 16.62 -2.37
C THR A 264 -35.49 17.09 -1.32
N TYR A 265 -35.05 17.31 -0.08
CA TYR A 265 -35.89 17.84 0.99
C TYR A 265 -36.28 19.31 0.74
N GLY A 266 -35.32 20.15 0.37
CA GLY A 266 -35.51 21.60 0.24
C GLY A 266 -36.47 22.01 -0.87
N LEU A 267 -36.63 21.20 -1.93
CA LEU A 267 -37.57 21.51 -3.03
C LEU A 267 -38.97 20.93 -2.81
N MET A 268 -39.06 19.72 -2.27
CA MET A 268 -40.33 18.99 -2.22
C MET A 268 -41.03 19.09 -0.86
N GLY A 269 -40.31 19.42 0.21
CA GLY A 269 -40.84 19.39 1.59
C GLY A 269 -41.17 17.97 2.07
N VAL A 270 -40.57 16.96 1.43
CA VAL A 270 -40.80 15.53 1.70
C VAL A 270 -39.54 14.93 2.29
N ILE A 271 -39.69 14.19 3.40
CA ILE A 271 -38.61 13.42 4.01
C ILE A 271 -38.48 12.11 3.24
N ASN A 272 -37.36 11.91 2.54
CA ASN A 272 -37.07 10.68 1.81
C ASN A 272 -36.13 9.78 2.65
N MET A 273 -36.66 8.72 3.25
CA MET A 273 -35.83 7.73 3.95
C MET A 273 -35.05 6.81 2.99
N ALA A 274 -35.47 6.68 1.73
CA ALA A 274 -34.83 5.83 0.72
C ALA A 274 -33.57 6.45 0.07
N HIS A 275 -33.07 7.57 0.60
CA HIS A 275 -31.94 8.31 0.03
C HIS A 275 -30.66 7.48 0.03
N GLY A 276 -30.40 6.75 1.11
CA GLY A 276 -29.21 5.89 1.23
C GLY A 276 -29.20 4.76 0.19
N GLU A 277 -30.39 4.29 -0.18
CA GLU A 277 -30.60 3.21 -1.13
C GLU A 277 -30.39 3.67 -2.57
N LEU A 278 -30.66 4.95 -2.88
CA LEU A 278 -30.26 5.54 -4.16
C LEU A 278 -28.73 5.67 -4.27
N ILE A 279 -28.04 6.03 -3.18
CA ILE A 279 -26.57 6.01 -3.11
C ILE A 279 -26.06 4.56 -3.31
N MET A 280 -26.70 3.59 -2.65
CA MET A 280 -26.40 2.16 -2.80
C MET A 280 -26.53 1.72 -4.26
N ILE A 281 -27.63 2.07 -4.96
CA ILE A 281 -27.81 1.74 -6.38
C ILE A 281 -26.66 2.29 -7.24
N GLY A 282 -26.22 3.52 -6.97
CA GLY A 282 -25.06 4.09 -7.65
C GLY A 282 -23.76 3.28 -7.41
N ALA A 283 -23.53 2.84 -6.18
CA ALA A 283 -22.38 2.01 -5.83
C ALA A 283 -22.42 0.63 -6.53
N TYR A 284 -23.57 -0.05 -6.51
CA TYR A 284 -23.74 -1.34 -7.20
C TYR A 284 -23.67 -1.21 -8.72
N THR A 285 -24.10 -0.07 -9.27
CA THR A 285 -23.92 0.22 -10.70
C THR A 285 -22.43 0.29 -11.06
N THR A 286 -21.61 0.89 -10.18
CA THR A 286 -20.15 0.93 -10.36
C THR A 286 -19.56 -0.48 -10.38
N TYR A 287 -20.00 -1.35 -9.47
CA TYR A 287 -19.60 -2.76 -9.43
C TYR A 287 -19.98 -3.52 -10.70
N VAL A 288 -21.21 -3.35 -11.20
CA VAL A 288 -21.65 -3.98 -12.45
C VAL A 288 -20.82 -3.48 -13.64
N VAL A 289 -20.60 -2.17 -13.76
CA VAL A 289 -19.78 -1.60 -14.84
C VAL A 289 -18.34 -2.11 -14.78
N GLN A 290 -17.74 -2.19 -13.59
CA GLN A 290 -16.41 -2.76 -13.42
C GLN A 290 -16.33 -4.20 -13.96
N ASN A 291 -17.29 -5.06 -13.59
CA ASN A 291 -17.29 -6.45 -14.03
C ASN A 291 -17.53 -6.58 -15.54
N LEU A 292 -18.38 -5.73 -16.11
CA LEU A 292 -18.59 -5.67 -17.56
C LEU A 292 -17.31 -5.28 -18.30
N VAL A 293 -16.58 -4.26 -17.83
CA VAL A 293 -15.31 -3.85 -18.44
C VAL A 293 -14.26 -4.96 -18.28
N ARG A 294 -14.20 -5.60 -17.10
CA ARG A 294 -13.29 -6.75 -16.87
C ARG A 294 -13.54 -7.89 -17.84
N ALA A 295 -14.80 -8.22 -18.10
CA ALA A 295 -15.16 -9.35 -18.97
C ALA A 295 -14.98 -9.03 -20.46
N ASN A 296 -15.25 -7.79 -20.90
CA ASN A 296 -15.32 -7.45 -22.32
C ASN A 296 -14.12 -6.61 -22.84
N ALA A 297 -13.41 -5.91 -21.96
CA ALA A 297 -12.37 -4.94 -22.34
C ALA A 297 -11.32 -4.76 -21.21
N PRO A 298 -10.52 -5.79 -20.88
CA PRO A 298 -9.57 -5.74 -19.75
C PRO A 298 -8.52 -4.62 -19.89
N ASP A 299 -8.10 -4.29 -21.12
CA ASP A 299 -7.13 -3.20 -21.37
C ASP A 299 -7.65 -1.81 -20.95
N PHE A 300 -8.97 -1.62 -20.96
CA PHE A 300 -9.62 -0.37 -20.58
C PHE A 300 -10.03 -0.32 -19.10
N PHE A 301 -9.66 -1.33 -18.30
CA PHE A 301 -10.03 -1.41 -16.89
C PHE A 301 -9.60 -0.14 -16.13
N ASN A 302 -8.43 0.42 -16.41
CA ASN A 302 -7.99 1.65 -15.74
C ASN A 302 -8.92 2.86 -15.95
N TRP A 303 -9.80 2.84 -16.94
CA TRP A 303 -10.70 3.95 -17.28
C TRP A 303 -12.17 3.65 -16.98
N TYR A 304 -12.50 2.51 -16.33
CA TYR A 304 -13.89 2.10 -16.11
C TYR A 304 -14.70 3.16 -15.33
N LEU A 305 -14.06 3.93 -14.44
CA LEU A 305 -14.71 4.97 -13.64
C LEU A 305 -15.33 6.08 -14.50
N LEU A 306 -14.77 6.39 -15.67
CA LEU A 306 -15.34 7.38 -16.58
C LEU A 306 -16.70 6.95 -17.14
N ALA A 307 -16.92 5.64 -17.31
CA ALA A 307 -18.20 5.08 -17.71
C ALA A 307 -19.11 4.83 -16.49
N ALA A 308 -18.54 4.39 -15.37
CA ALA A 308 -19.29 4.06 -14.17
C ALA A 308 -19.98 5.28 -13.55
N VAL A 309 -19.30 6.44 -13.48
CA VAL A 309 -19.88 7.65 -12.87
C VAL A 309 -21.18 8.06 -13.60
N PRO A 310 -21.20 8.30 -14.92
CA PRO A 310 -22.44 8.58 -15.64
C PRO A 310 -23.49 7.47 -15.51
N ALA A 311 -23.09 6.20 -15.61
CA ALA A 311 -24.00 5.07 -15.48
C ALA A 311 -24.68 5.05 -14.10
N SER A 312 -23.94 5.29 -13.01
CA SER A 312 -24.47 5.39 -11.65
C SER A 312 -25.48 6.52 -11.49
N PHE A 313 -25.20 7.70 -12.08
CA PHE A 313 -26.16 8.80 -12.10
C PHE A 313 -27.43 8.43 -12.89
N MET A 314 -27.29 7.79 -14.04
CA MET A 314 -28.42 7.36 -14.86
C MET A 314 -29.27 6.29 -14.17
N ALA A 315 -28.64 5.30 -13.53
CA ALA A 315 -29.33 4.25 -12.80
C ALA A 315 -30.08 4.82 -11.59
N ALA A 316 -29.43 5.66 -10.78
CA ALA A 316 -30.08 6.33 -9.66
C ALA A 316 -31.22 7.25 -10.12
N ALA A 317 -31.04 7.99 -11.22
CA ALA A 317 -32.08 8.83 -11.79
C ALA A 317 -33.27 8.03 -12.33
N ALA A 318 -33.01 6.89 -12.97
CA ALA A 318 -34.05 5.99 -13.46
C ALA A 318 -34.90 5.42 -12.31
N VAL A 319 -34.24 4.91 -11.25
CA VAL A 319 -34.94 4.41 -10.06
C VAL A 319 -35.69 5.55 -9.36
N GLY A 320 -35.05 6.71 -9.18
CA GLY A 320 -35.70 7.89 -8.62
C GLY A 320 -36.95 8.31 -9.41
N MET A 321 -36.90 8.28 -10.74
CA MET A 321 -38.04 8.59 -11.61
C MET A 321 -39.17 7.57 -11.49
N ILE A 322 -38.83 6.28 -11.34
CA ILE A 322 -39.80 5.21 -11.10
C ILE A 322 -40.50 5.44 -9.75
N LEU A 323 -39.74 5.73 -8.70
CA LEU A 323 -40.31 6.01 -7.37
C LEU A 323 -41.18 7.27 -7.37
N GLU A 324 -40.74 8.32 -8.06
CA GLU A 324 -41.45 9.59 -8.18
C GLU A 324 -42.81 9.39 -8.86
N ARG A 325 -42.84 8.75 -10.04
CA ARG A 325 -44.08 8.53 -10.78
C ARG A 325 -44.96 7.44 -10.17
N GLY A 326 -44.37 6.45 -9.53
CA GLY A 326 -45.08 5.28 -9.02
C GLY A 326 -45.68 5.48 -7.63
N VAL A 327 -44.99 6.20 -6.75
CA VAL A 327 -45.36 6.27 -5.32
C VAL A 327 -45.43 7.72 -4.83
N ILE A 328 -44.33 8.47 -4.95
CA ILE A 328 -44.16 9.74 -4.23
C ILE A 328 -45.18 10.80 -4.70
N ARG A 329 -45.43 10.92 -6.02
CA ARG A 329 -46.40 11.89 -6.56
C ARG A 329 -47.82 11.72 -6.00
N PHE A 330 -48.23 10.49 -5.68
CA PHE A 330 -49.56 10.20 -5.14
C PHE A 330 -49.71 10.55 -3.65
N LEU A 331 -48.59 10.76 -2.95
CA LEU A 331 -48.53 11.01 -1.51
C LEU A 331 -48.21 12.48 -1.18
N TYR A 332 -48.12 13.34 -2.20
CA TYR A 332 -47.89 14.77 -2.01
C TYR A 332 -48.94 15.41 -1.09
N GLY A 333 -48.45 16.21 -0.14
CA GLY A 333 -49.27 16.84 0.91
C GLY A 333 -49.49 15.98 2.16
N ARG A 334 -49.01 14.72 2.19
CA ARG A 334 -49.16 13.78 3.32
C ARG A 334 -47.77 13.36 3.85
N PRO A 335 -47.10 14.21 4.66
CA PRO A 335 -45.69 14.02 5.00
C PRO A 335 -45.41 12.74 5.80
N LEU A 336 -46.29 12.37 6.74
CA LEU A 336 -46.13 11.15 7.54
C LEU A 336 -46.24 9.88 6.68
N GLU A 337 -47.15 9.88 5.71
CA GLU A 337 -47.36 8.74 4.82
C GLU A 337 -46.24 8.60 3.80
N THR A 338 -45.70 9.72 3.33
CA THR A 338 -44.54 9.69 2.44
C THR A 338 -43.31 9.16 3.17
N LEU A 339 -43.14 9.49 4.46
CA LEU A 339 -42.07 8.93 5.28
C LEU A 339 -42.22 7.40 5.43
N LEU A 340 -43.42 6.91 5.75
CA LEU A 340 -43.69 5.47 5.89
C LEU A 340 -43.53 4.72 4.55
N ALA A 341 -43.98 5.32 3.45
CA ALA A 341 -43.83 4.75 2.12
C ALA A 341 -42.36 4.67 1.69
N THR A 342 -41.56 5.73 1.90
CA THR A 342 -40.13 5.73 1.55
C THR A 342 -39.32 4.78 2.43
N TRP A 343 -39.72 4.57 3.69
CA TRP A 343 -39.15 3.50 4.51
C TRP A 343 -39.47 2.10 3.95
N GLY A 344 -40.71 1.84 3.56
CA GLY A 344 -41.09 0.57 2.93
C GLY A 344 -40.34 0.31 1.62
N ILE A 345 -40.18 1.36 0.79
CA ILE A 345 -39.37 1.30 -0.44
C ILE A 345 -37.90 0.97 -0.12
N SER A 346 -37.32 1.59 0.91
CA SER A 346 -35.96 1.30 1.36
C SER A 346 -35.79 -0.20 1.64
N LEU A 347 -36.70 -0.80 2.40
CA LEU A 347 -36.68 -2.24 2.67
C LEU A 347 -36.73 -3.08 1.38
N VAL A 348 -37.62 -2.74 0.45
CA VAL A 348 -37.73 -3.44 -0.83
C VAL A 348 -36.42 -3.33 -1.64
N LEU A 349 -35.81 -2.14 -1.70
CA LEU A 349 -34.56 -1.94 -2.44
C LEU A 349 -33.39 -2.68 -1.80
N ILE A 350 -33.26 -2.64 -0.48
CA ILE A 350 -32.23 -3.40 0.26
C ILE A 350 -32.38 -4.89 -0.02
N GLN A 351 -33.59 -5.43 0.07
CA GLN A 351 -33.82 -6.86 -0.17
C GLN A 351 -33.61 -7.23 -1.64
N SER A 352 -34.01 -6.38 -2.58
CA SER A 352 -33.79 -6.62 -4.01
C SER A 352 -32.30 -6.73 -4.33
N VAL A 353 -31.48 -5.79 -3.83
CA VAL A 353 -30.03 -5.83 -4.00
C VAL A 353 -29.44 -7.08 -3.34
N ARG A 354 -29.88 -7.42 -2.12
CA ARG A 354 -29.44 -8.64 -1.43
C ARG A 354 -29.78 -9.92 -2.21
N THR A 355 -30.94 -9.98 -2.86
CA THR A 355 -31.32 -11.13 -3.69
C THR A 355 -30.48 -11.24 -4.96
N ILE A 356 -30.11 -10.11 -5.58
CA ILE A 356 -29.34 -10.10 -6.84
C ILE A 356 -27.85 -10.33 -6.60
N PHE A 357 -27.26 -9.67 -5.59
CA PHE A 357 -25.81 -9.65 -5.36
C PHE A 357 -25.35 -10.49 -4.16
N GLY A 358 -26.29 -10.98 -3.35
CA GLY A 358 -26.02 -11.72 -2.13
C GLY A 358 -25.92 -10.82 -0.89
N ALA A 359 -25.69 -11.46 0.26
CA ALA A 359 -25.59 -10.80 1.56
C ALA A 359 -24.19 -10.24 1.87
N GLN A 360 -23.18 -10.65 1.10
CA GLN A 360 -21.78 -10.25 1.30
C GLN A 360 -21.47 -8.94 0.60
N ASN A 361 -20.56 -8.16 1.17
CA ASN A 361 -20.10 -6.92 0.57
C ASN A 361 -19.30 -7.21 -0.71
N VAL A 362 -19.74 -6.62 -1.82
CA VAL A 362 -18.99 -6.65 -3.08
C VAL A 362 -17.91 -5.58 -3.08
N GLN A 363 -16.74 -5.92 -3.61
CA GLN A 363 -15.60 -5.00 -3.67
C GLN A 363 -15.46 -4.39 -5.07
N VAL A 364 -15.15 -3.10 -5.08
CA VAL A 364 -14.79 -2.34 -6.27
C VAL A 364 -13.29 -2.09 -6.20
N GLU A 365 -12.57 -2.51 -7.24
CA GLU A 365 -11.12 -2.39 -7.31
C GLU A 365 -10.72 -0.99 -7.78
N ASN A 366 -9.68 -0.46 -7.15
CA ASN A 366 -9.14 0.85 -7.53
C ASN A 366 -8.31 0.72 -8.82
N PRO A 367 -8.50 1.62 -9.79
CA PRO A 367 -7.56 1.74 -10.91
C PRO A 367 -6.14 2.01 -10.43
N VAL A 368 -5.15 1.69 -11.28
CA VAL A 368 -3.72 1.84 -10.94
C VAL A 368 -3.37 3.29 -10.58
N TRP A 369 -3.97 4.28 -11.25
CA TRP A 369 -3.74 5.70 -10.97
C TRP A 369 -4.40 6.22 -9.68
N MET A 370 -5.36 5.47 -9.10
CA MET A 370 -5.90 5.74 -7.77
C MET A 370 -5.24 4.89 -6.67
N SER A 371 -4.37 3.98 -7.07
CA SER A 371 -3.67 3.07 -6.17
C SER A 371 -2.42 3.75 -5.61
N GLY A 372 -2.10 3.42 -4.36
CA GLY A 372 -1.01 4.06 -3.62
C GLY A 372 -1.39 5.43 -3.04
N GLY A 373 -0.40 6.27 -2.84
CA GLY A 373 -0.56 7.59 -2.26
C GLY A 373 0.69 8.45 -2.35
N VAL A 374 0.54 9.72 -2.00
CA VAL A 374 1.64 10.67 -1.92
C VAL A 374 2.26 10.59 -0.52
N GLU A 375 3.53 10.19 -0.45
CA GLU A 375 4.33 10.25 0.77
C GLU A 375 4.71 11.70 1.05
N LEU A 376 3.97 12.35 1.96
CA LEU A 376 4.24 13.74 2.34
C LEU A 376 5.34 13.83 3.41
N LEU A 377 5.32 12.87 4.34
CA LEU A 377 6.25 12.72 5.44
C LEU A 377 6.48 11.23 5.68
N SER A 378 7.56 10.86 6.37
CA SER A 378 7.87 9.46 6.71
C SER A 378 6.77 8.73 7.47
N ASN A 379 5.86 9.49 8.11
CA ASN A 379 4.73 8.96 8.87
C ASN A 379 3.34 9.25 8.26
N VAL A 380 3.27 9.86 7.07
CA VAL A 380 2.00 10.27 6.45
C VAL A 380 1.99 9.99 4.96
N VAL A 381 1.13 9.06 4.56
CA VAL A 381 0.78 8.79 3.16
C VAL A 381 -0.63 9.30 2.91
N LEU A 382 -0.79 10.15 1.88
CA LEU A 382 -2.10 10.64 1.43
C LEU A 382 -2.59 9.78 0.25
N PRO A 383 -3.60 8.90 0.43
CA PRO A 383 -4.05 8.02 -0.63
C PRO A 383 -4.64 8.77 -1.82
N TRP A 384 -4.28 8.39 -3.04
CA TRP A 384 -4.80 9.00 -4.27
C TRP A 384 -6.33 8.91 -4.35
N SER A 385 -6.90 7.78 -3.93
CA SER A 385 -8.35 7.58 -3.87
C SER A 385 -9.09 8.68 -3.10
N ARG A 386 -8.52 9.13 -1.97
CA ARG A 386 -9.10 10.18 -1.13
C ARG A 386 -8.94 11.56 -1.75
N ILE A 387 -7.79 11.84 -2.37
CA ILE A 387 -7.53 13.10 -3.09
C ILE A 387 -8.54 13.26 -4.23
N VAL A 388 -8.75 12.21 -5.02
CA VAL A 388 -9.69 12.20 -6.14
C VAL A 388 -11.13 12.43 -5.66
N ILE A 389 -11.56 11.78 -4.56
CA ILE A 389 -12.90 11.99 -3.99
C ILE A 389 -13.09 13.44 -3.53
N ILE A 390 -12.09 14.04 -2.85
CA ILE A 390 -12.16 15.45 -2.44
C ILE A 390 -12.28 16.35 -3.68
N GLY A 391 -11.42 16.15 -4.70
CA GLY A 391 -11.49 16.92 -5.94
C GLY A 391 -12.82 16.77 -6.66
N PHE A 392 -13.33 15.54 -6.78
CA PHE A 392 -14.64 15.25 -7.36
C PHE A 392 -15.77 15.95 -6.59
N SER A 393 -15.74 15.91 -5.26
CA SER A 393 -16.74 16.58 -4.43
C SER A 393 -16.76 18.09 -4.64
N ALA A 394 -15.58 18.71 -4.78
CA ALA A 394 -15.44 20.13 -5.03
C ALA A 394 -15.98 20.50 -6.42
N VAL A 395 -15.70 19.67 -7.43
CA VAL A 395 -16.25 19.83 -8.79
C VAL A 395 -17.77 19.73 -8.77
N VAL A 396 -18.34 18.70 -8.13
CA VAL A 396 -19.80 18.54 -8.04
C VAL A 396 -20.44 19.71 -7.30
N LEU A 397 -19.86 20.15 -6.18
CA LEU A 397 -20.36 21.30 -5.44
C LEU A 397 -20.31 22.58 -6.28
N LEU A 398 -19.22 22.81 -7.02
CA LEU A 398 -19.09 23.94 -7.93
C LEU A 398 -20.14 23.89 -9.06
N LEU A 399 -20.34 22.71 -9.66
CA LEU A 399 -21.33 22.51 -10.72
C LEU A 399 -22.75 22.75 -10.22
N VAL A 400 -23.10 22.20 -9.05
CA VAL A 400 -24.41 22.41 -8.43
C VAL A 400 -24.61 23.88 -8.05
N TRP A 401 -23.60 24.53 -7.46
CA TRP A 401 -23.66 25.94 -7.14
C TRP A 401 -23.85 26.80 -8.39
N LEU A 402 -23.11 26.55 -9.47
CA LEU A 402 -23.24 27.26 -10.74
C LEU A 402 -24.62 26.99 -11.36
N ALA A 403 -25.10 25.74 -11.34
CA ALA A 403 -26.42 25.38 -11.81
C ALA A 403 -27.53 26.17 -11.06
N LEU A 404 -27.48 26.22 -9.73
CA LEU A 404 -28.52 26.87 -8.92
C LEU A 404 -28.44 28.41 -8.95
N THR A 405 -27.26 28.99 -9.11
CA THR A 405 -27.07 30.45 -9.03
C THR A 405 -27.03 31.14 -10.40
N ARG A 406 -26.47 30.49 -11.43
CA ARG A 406 -26.21 31.10 -12.74
C ARG A 406 -27.13 30.63 -13.86
N THR A 407 -27.93 29.58 -13.67
CA THR A 407 -28.82 29.08 -14.74
C THR A 407 -30.29 29.45 -14.53
N ARG A 408 -31.07 29.42 -15.61
CA ARG A 408 -32.54 29.61 -15.58
C ARG A 408 -33.23 28.57 -14.71
N LEU A 409 -32.75 27.32 -14.74
CA LEU A 409 -33.27 26.25 -13.89
C LEU A 409 -33.14 26.63 -12.41
N GLY A 410 -31.98 27.14 -11.99
CA GLY A 410 -31.76 27.61 -10.63
C GLY A 410 -32.67 28.78 -10.20
N LEU A 411 -33.04 29.65 -11.14
CA LEU A 411 -34.01 30.73 -10.91
C LEU A 411 -35.42 30.18 -10.67
N PHE A 412 -35.88 29.23 -11.50
CA PHE A 412 -37.17 28.58 -11.31
C PHE A 412 -37.24 27.78 -10.02
N VAL A 413 -36.19 27.00 -9.72
CA VAL A 413 -36.08 26.21 -8.50
C VAL A 413 -36.18 27.09 -7.25
N ARG A 414 -35.46 28.22 -7.20
CA ARG A 414 -35.54 29.18 -6.09
C ARG A 414 -36.90 29.90 -6.02
N GLY A 415 -37.52 30.18 -7.16
CA GLY A 415 -38.88 30.76 -7.20
C GLY A 415 -39.92 29.82 -6.58
N VAL A 416 -39.85 28.53 -6.91
CA VAL A 416 -40.75 27.49 -6.37
C VAL A 416 -40.54 27.28 -4.87
N THR A 417 -39.29 27.32 -4.37
CA THR A 417 -39.05 27.16 -2.93
C THR A 417 -39.51 28.35 -2.10
N GLN A 418 -39.46 29.57 -2.65
CA GLN A 418 -39.91 30.77 -1.94
C GLN A 418 -41.44 30.88 -1.87
N ASN A 419 -42.13 30.62 -3.00
CA ASN A 419 -43.59 30.65 -3.03
C ASN A 419 -44.15 29.66 -4.06
N ARG A 420 -44.29 28.41 -3.63
CA ARG A 420 -44.79 27.31 -4.45
C ARG A 420 -46.17 27.58 -5.05
N ALA A 421 -47.06 28.24 -4.30
CA ALA A 421 -48.41 28.55 -4.76
C ALA A 421 -48.40 29.53 -5.93
N MET A 422 -47.66 30.63 -5.82
CA MET A 422 -47.53 31.61 -6.89
C MET A 422 -46.84 31.04 -8.13
N ALA A 423 -45.81 30.22 -7.93
CA ALA A 423 -45.12 29.55 -9.04
C ALA A 423 -46.03 28.59 -9.82
N SER A 424 -46.95 27.89 -9.13
CA SER A 424 -47.90 26.98 -9.78
C SER A 424 -48.94 27.67 -10.68
N CYS A 425 -49.12 28.98 -10.54
CA CYS A 425 -50.05 29.76 -11.38
C CYS A 425 -49.46 30.17 -12.73
N LEU A 426 -48.15 30.00 -12.95
CA LEU A 426 -47.44 30.47 -14.15
C LEU A 426 -47.31 29.40 -15.25
N GLY A 427 -47.85 28.19 -15.04
CA GLY A 427 -47.79 27.06 -15.96
C GLY A 427 -46.75 26.02 -15.56
#